data_AF-A0A3C0CAV4-F1
#
_entry.id   AF-A0A3C0CAV4-F1
#
_cell.length_a   1.000
_cell.length_b   1.000
_cell.length_c   1.000
_cell.angle_alpha   90.00
_cell.angle_beta   90.00
_cell.angle_gamma   90.00
#
_symmetry.space_group_name_H-M   'P 1'
#
loop_
_entity.id
_entity.type
_entity.pdbx_description
1 polymer ?
#
loop_
_entity_poly.entity_id
_entity_poly.type
_entity_poly.pdbx_seq_one_letter_code
_entity_poly.pdbx_strand_id
1 'polypeptide(L)'
;MQFHKVVITGLGIVSSIGVGRDAVKDSLENGRSGIKFNASYAEHGMRSQVAGLVPEIDFSSRIDRKMLRFMGEAAAYSHIAMQEAIET
;
A
#
# COMPACT_ATOMS: atom_id res chain seq x y z
N MET A 1 1.80 -6.99 -37.75
CA MET A 1 1.72 -6.13 -36.55
C MET A 1 3.13 -5.79 -36.11
N GLN A 2 3.42 -4.51 -35.86
CA GLN A 2 4.71 -4.07 -35.31
C GLN A 2 4.52 -3.80 -33.81
N PHE A 3 5.35 -4.40 -32.96
CA PHE A 3 5.27 -4.23 -31.52
C PHE A 3 6.11 -3.03 -31.07
N HIS A 4 5.54 -2.14 -30.27
CA HIS A 4 6.26 -1.03 -29.65
C HIS A 4 7.04 -1.52 -28.42
N LYS A 5 8.24 -0.98 -28.20
CA LYS A 5 8.99 -1.19 -26.96
C LYS A 5 8.35 -0.35 -25.86
N VAL A 6 7.97 -1.00 -24.76
CA VAL A 6 7.36 -0.39 -23.57
C VAL A 6 8.31 -0.60 -22.40
N VAL A 7 8.51 0.43 -21.58
CA VAL A 7 9.35 0.40 -20.39
C VAL A 7 8.57 0.90 -19.18
N ILE A 8 9.02 0.52 -17.98
CA ILE A 8 8.47 1.01 -16.70
C ILE A 8 9.22 2.27 -16.31
N THR A 9 8.53 3.41 -16.20
CA THR A 9 9.13 4.71 -15.86
C THR A 9 8.78 5.19 -14.46
N GLY A 10 7.85 4.53 -13.79
CA GLY A 10 7.36 4.92 -12.48
C GLY A 10 6.82 3.71 -11.71
N LEU A 11 6.88 3.79 -10.39
CA LEU A 11 6.47 2.75 -9.46
C LEU A 11 5.99 3.41 -8.19
N GLY A 12 4.81 3.00 -7.72
CA GLY A 12 4.33 3.37 -6.40
C GLY A 12 3.70 2.20 -5.68
N ILE A 13 3.88 2.15 -4.37
CA ILE A 13 3.60 0.95 -3.56
C ILE A 13 2.98 1.33 -2.22
N VAL A 14 1.85 0.71 -1.91
CA VAL A 14 1.28 0.66 -0.56
C VAL A 14 1.19 -0.80 -0.14
N SER A 15 1.90 -1.18 0.92
CA SER A 15 2.01 -2.59 1.35
C SER A 15 2.19 -2.74 2.86
N SER A 16 2.14 -3.98 3.35
CA SER A 16 2.39 -4.31 4.76
C SER A 16 3.83 -4.12 5.22
N ILE A 17 4.77 -3.98 4.29
CA ILE A 17 6.20 -3.75 4.57
C ILE A 17 6.64 -2.31 4.34
N GLY A 18 5.74 -1.43 3.94
CA GLY A 18 6.05 -0.02 3.71
C GLY A 18 5.04 0.67 2.80
N VAL A 19 5.01 1.99 2.93
CA VAL A 19 4.29 2.91 2.04
C VAL A 19 5.35 3.73 1.34
N GLY A 20 5.46 3.55 0.04
CA GLY A 20 6.46 4.19 -0.78
C GLY A 20 7.56 3.26 -1.27
N ARG A 21 8.13 3.55 -2.44
CA ARG A 21 9.24 2.82 -3.07
C ARG A 21 10.41 2.66 -2.12
N ASP A 22 10.84 3.75 -1.48
CA ASP A 22 12.06 3.75 -0.67
C ASP A 22 11.88 2.94 0.63
N ALA A 23 10.71 3.07 1.28
CA ALA A 23 10.37 2.29 2.47
C ALA A 23 10.26 0.79 2.17
N VAL A 24 9.62 0.44 1.04
CA VAL A 24 9.50 -0.95 0.60
C VAL A 24 10.85 -1.53 0.18
N LYS A 25 11.67 -0.76 -0.55
CA LYS A 25 13.04 -1.16 -0.92
C LYS A 25 13.87 -1.50 0.32
N ASP A 26 13.88 -0.60 1.30
CA ASP A 26 14.62 -0.82 2.54
C ASP A 26 14.11 -2.08 3.28
N SER A 27 12.80 -2.33 3.27
CA SER A 27 12.23 -3.53 3.90
C SER A 27 12.61 -4.82 3.18
N LEU A 28 12.67 -4.79 1.85
CA LEU A 28 13.11 -5.92 1.04
C LEU A 28 14.61 -6.20 1.24
N GLU A 29 15.44 -5.17 1.23
CA GLU A 29 16.90 -5.28 1.45
C GLU A 29 17.23 -5.84 2.83
N ASN A 30 16.43 -5.52 3.85
CA ASN A 30 16.63 -5.98 5.22
C ASN A 30 15.77 -7.19 5.62
N GLY A 31 14.98 -7.77 4.70
CA GLY A 31 14.14 -8.94 4.99
C GLY A 31 13.08 -8.70 6.07
N ARG A 32 12.52 -7.50 6.19
CA ARG A 32 11.51 -7.17 7.21
C ARG A 32 10.14 -7.72 6.84
N SER A 33 9.55 -8.50 7.75
CA SER A 33 8.21 -9.06 7.57
C SER A 33 7.12 -8.02 7.85
N GLY A 34 6.08 -8.01 7.01
CA GLY A 34 4.87 -7.21 7.22
C GLY A 34 3.77 -7.95 8.00
N ILE A 35 4.01 -9.21 8.36
CA ILE A 35 3.04 -10.03 9.10
C ILE A 35 3.07 -9.66 10.57
N LYS A 36 1.93 -9.20 11.09
CA LYS A 36 1.77 -8.76 12.49
C LYS A 36 0.53 -9.39 13.10
N PHE A 37 0.46 -9.37 14.42
CA PHE A 37 -0.75 -9.74 15.15
C PHE A 37 -1.90 -8.78 14.82
N ASN A 38 -3.08 -9.34 14.56
CA ASN A 38 -4.30 -8.60 14.27
C ASN A 38 -5.28 -8.77 15.43
N ALA A 39 -5.40 -7.73 16.26
CA ALA A 39 -6.28 -7.72 17.43
C ALA A 39 -7.74 -8.01 17.06
N SER A 40 -8.22 -7.44 15.94
CA SER A 40 -9.58 -7.69 15.45
C SER A 40 -9.82 -9.17 15.15
N TYR A 41 -8.86 -9.85 14.51
CA TYR A 41 -9.00 -11.29 14.23
C TYR A 41 -9.05 -12.13 15.52
N ALA A 42 -8.24 -11.76 16.52
CA ALA A 42 -8.26 -12.43 17.81
C ALA A 42 -9.58 -12.22 18.56
N GLU A 43 -10.11 -10.98 18.57
CA GLU A 43 -11.40 -10.64 19.18
C GLU A 43 -12.56 -11.40 18.54
N HIS A 44 -12.52 -11.62 17.23
CA HIS A 44 -13.54 -12.39 16.50
C HIS A 44 -13.34 -13.92 16.60
N GLY A 45 -12.36 -14.38 17.38
CA GLY A 45 -12.09 -15.81 17.56
C GLY A 45 -11.61 -16.52 16.29
N MET A 46 -10.97 -15.79 15.37
CA MET A 46 -10.47 -16.37 14.12
C MET A 46 -9.31 -17.35 14.39
N ARG A 47 -9.23 -18.42 13.58
CA ARG A 47 -8.15 -19.41 13.67
C ARG A 47 -6.77 -18.82 13.43
N SER A 48 -6.65 -17.90 12.47
CA SER A 48 -5.42 -17.12 12.24
C SER A 48 -5.59 -15.75 12.88
N GLN A 49 -4.62 -15.36 13.71
CA GLN A 49 -4.61 -14.08 14.42
C GLN A 49 -3.51 -13.14 13.89
N VAL A 50 -2.92 -13.48 12.74
CA VAL A 50 -1.88 -12.67 12.09
C VAL A 50 -2.31 -12.30 10.68
N ALA A 51 -1.87 -11.12 10.23
CA ALA A 51 -2.14 -10.61 8.88
C ALA A 51 -1.01 -9.69 8.40
N GLY A 52 -0.91 -9.53 7.08
CA GLY A 52 -0.09 -8.48 6.46
C GLY A 52 -0.80 -7.14 6.56
N LEU A 53 -0.64 -6.45 7.67
CA LEU A 53 -1.32 -5.18 7.92
C LEU A 53 -0.54 -4.05 7.26
N VAL A 54 -1.22 -3.28 6.40
CA VAL A 54 -0.69 -2.01 5.91
C VAL A 54 -0.49 -1.09 7.12
N PRO A 55 0.66 -0.39 7.25
CA PRO A 55 0.83 0.62 8.29
C PRO A 55 -0.31 1.64 8.26
N GLU A 56 -0.63 2.24 9.41
CA GLU A 56 -1.67 3.26 9.45
C GLU A 56 -1.32 4.43 8.51
N ILE A 57 -2.26 4.76 7.62
CA ILE A 57 -2.11 5.85 6.66
C ILE A 57 -3.21 6.86 6.94
N ASP A 58 -2.82 8.09 7.24
CA ASP A 58 -3.77 9.20 7.20
C ASP A 58 -4.08 9.56 5.74
N PHE A 59 -5.15 8.97 5.20
CA PHE A 59 -5.61 9.27 3.84
C PHE A 59 -5.99 10.73 3.65
N SER A 60 -6.47 11.41 4.70
CA SER A 60 -6.94 12.79 4.59
C SER A 60 -5.79 13.78 4.35
N SER A 61 -4.58 13.41 4.77
CA SER A 61 -3.35 14.17 4.48
C SER A 61 -2.84 14.00 3.04
N ARG A 62 -3.28 12.96 2.32
CA ARG A 62 -2.76 12.57 1.00
C ARG A 62 -3.77 12.62 -0.13
N ILE A 63 -5.06 12.66 0.19
CA ILE A 63 -6.15 12.62 -0.78
C ILE A 63 -7.12 13.76 -0.47
N ASP A 64 -7.49 14.54 -1.50
CA ASP A 64 -8.51 15.57 -1.34
C ASP A 64 -9.81 14.99 -0.77
N ARG A 65 -10.35 15.68 0.24
CA ARG A 65 -11.54 15.24 0.99
C ARG A 65 -12.75 14.95 0.10
N LYS A 66 -12.94 15.67 -1.01
CA LYS A 66 -14.08 15.46 -1.92
C LYS A 66 -13.97 14.15 -2.69
N MET A 67 -12.74 13.69 -2.94
CA MET A 67 -12.49 12.37 -3.53
C MET A 67 -12.58 11.27 -2.47
N LEU A 68 -11.92 11.48 -1.33
CA LEU A 68 -11.82 10.48 -0.26
C LEU A 68 -13.19 10.01 0.25
N ARG A 69 -14.20 10.89 0.33
CA ARG A 69 -15.56 10.52 0.77
C ARG A 69 -16.25 9.43 -0.07
N PHE A 70 -15.73 9.14 -1.27
CA PHE A 70 -16.25 8.11 -2.17
C PHE A 70 -15.28 6.92 -2.33
N MET A 71 -14.23 6.85 -1.51
CA MET A 71 -13.21 5.80 -1.58
C MET A 71 -13.30 4.88 -0.37
N GLY A 72 -13.37 3.57 -0.61
CA GLY A 72 -12.98 2.58 0.40
C GLY A 72 -11.45 2.51 0.53
N GLU A 73 -10.95 1.81 1.56
CA GLU A 73 -9.50 1.73 1.83
C GLU A 73 -8.70 1.24 0.63
N ALA A 74 -9.18 0.20 -0.07
CA ALA A 74 -8.51 -0.31 -1.26
C ALA A 74 -8.34 0.76 -2.35
N ALA A 75 -9.37 1.58 -2.59
CA ALA A 75 -9.30 2.68 -3.56
C ALA A 75 -8.35 3.79 -3.10
N ALA A 76 -8.33 4.10 -1.80
CA ALA A 76 -7.40 5.07 -1.23
C ALA A 76 -5.94 4.60 -1.34
N TYR A 77 -5.66 3.32 -1.06
CA TYR A 77 -4.34 2.72 -1.26
C TYR A 77 -3.90 2.80 -2.73
N SER A 78 -4.77 2.40 -3.67
CA SER A 78 -4.47 2.48 -5.10
C SER A 78 -4.23 3.91 -5.56
N HIS A 79 -4.98 4.88 -5.03
CA HIS A 79 -4.77 6.30 -5.34
C HIS A 79 -3.38 6.76 -4.90
N ILE A 80 -2.97 6.45 -3.66
CA ILE A 80 -1.67 6.85 -3.12
C ILE A 80 -0.53 6.17 -3.91
N ALA A 81 -0.65 4.87 -4.20
CA ALA A 81 0.32 4.16 -5.01
C ALA A 81 0.41 4.73 -6.45
N MET A 82 -0.73 5.12 -7.03
CA MET A 82 -0.76 5.76 -8.35
C MET A 82 -0.08 7.14 -8.31
N GLN A 83 -0.36 7.98 -7.31
CA GLN A 83 0.28 9.29 -7.18
C GLN A 83 1.80 9.15 -7.14
N GLU A 84 2.33 8.27 -6.28
CA GLU A 84 3.76 8.00 -6.23
C GLU A 84 4.32 7.48 -7.58
N ALA A 85 3.54 6.67 -8.31
CA ALA A 85 3.99 6.15 -9.61
C ALA A 85 4.11 7.22 -10.69
N ILE A 86 3.35 8.31 -10.61
CA ILE A 86 3.33 9.39 -11.62
C ILE A 86 4.14 10.63 -11.19
N GLU A 87 4.37 10.81 -9.90
CA GLU A 87 5.25 11.84 -9.34
C GLU A 87 6.71 11.40 -9.46
N THR A 88 7.32 11.67 -10.61
CA THR A 88 8.77 11.46 -10.87
C THR A 88 9.68 12.51 -10.26
#